data_AF-A0A7J8LLK0-F1
#
_entry.id   AF-A0A7J8LLK0-F1
#
_cell.length_a   1.000
_cell.length_b   1.000
_cell.length_c   1.000
_cell.angle_alpha   90.00
_cell.angle_beta   90.00
_cell.angle_gamma   90.00
#
_symmetry.space_group_name_H-M   'P 1'
#
loop_
_entity.id
_entity.type
_entity.pdbx_description
1 polymer ?
#
loop_
_entity_poly.entity_id
_entity_poly.type
_entity_poly.pdbx_seq_one_letter_code
_entity_poly.pdbx_strand_id
1 'polypeptide(L)'
;VRNKPIEPPKKPEKAPFFLPSVPSLSGEILFTPSEANGDVKGNDVEMNDRKLDMAPSPFLQLLQSSTEIKNFSAFTDYIKGLSPSALDMELRMLQIIDDENLEDLDGKPEMISIELLLDYFVCEISYKNNFEFIQAVIRLFLKIHGETIRRHPKLQGKAKKLLEIQSDFCKLNQIQSSLQNGYEFQLSILGWNCR
;
A
#
# COMPACT_ATOMS: atom_id res chain seq x y z
N VAL A 1 64.71 -12.25 -20.63
CA VAL A 1 63.67 -11.41 -19.99
C VAL A 1 63.16 -10.44 -21.04
N ARG A 2 61.95 -10.66 -21.57
CA ARG A 2 61.40 -9.87 -22.69
C ARG A 2 60.06 -9.29 -22.22
N ASN A 3 60.13 -8.16 -21.52
CA ASN A 3 58.94 -7.42 -21.09
C ASN A 3 58.30 -6.76 -22.32
N LYS A 4 56.97 -6.92 -22.42
CA LYS A 4 56.14 -6.37 -23.49
C LYS A 4 56.17 -4.83 -23.46
N PRO A 5 55.92 -4.14 -24.60
CA PRO A 5 55.81 -2.69 -24.65
C PRO A 5 54.73 -2.18 -23.70
N ILE A 6 55.07 -1.20 -22.86
CA ILE A 6 54.14 -0.54 -21.94
C ILE A 6 53.41 0.53 -22.76
N GLU A 7 52.21 0.22 -23.22
CA GLU A 7 51.31 1.26 -23.71
C GLU A 7 50.91 2.15 -22.53
N PRO A 8 50.99 3.49 -22.66
CA PRO A 8 50.60 4.38 -21.59
C PRO A 8 49.10 4.19 -21.28
N PRO A 9 48.71 4.15 -20.00
CA PRO A 9 47.33 3.89 -19.61
C PRO A 9 46.39 4.94 -20.22
N LYS A 10 45.45 4.48 -21.03
CA LYS A 10 44.37 5.31 -21.59
C LYS A 10 43.63 5.99 -20.43
N LYS A 11 43.62 7.33 -20.45
CA LYS A 11 42.84 8.16 -19.55
C LYS A 11 41.38 7.67 -19.59
N PRO A 12 40.70 7.46 -18.44
CA PRO A 12 39.30 7.08 -18.47
C PRO A 12 38.51 8.16 -19.21
N GLU A 13 37.71 7.71 -20.16
CA GLU A 13 36.85 8.56 -20.96
C GLU A 13 35.94 9.33 -19.99
N LYS A 14 35.92 10.66 -20.14
CA LYS A 14 35.20 11.60 -19.27
C LYS A 14 33.79 11.08 -19.00
N ALA A 15 33.37 11.04 -17.73
CA ALA A 15 31.96 10.90 -17.40
C ALA A 15 31.19 12.02 -18.10
N PRO A 16 30.38 11.72 -19.14
CA PRO A 16 29.95 12.70 -20.13
C PRO A 16 28.62 13.35 -19.75
N PHE A 17 28.40 13.62 -18.46
CA PHE A 17 27.13 14.21 -18.02
C PHE A 17 27.35 15.20 -16.88
N PHE A 18 27.86 16.37 -17.24
CA PHE A 18 27.39 17.57 -16.58
C PHE A 18 26.22 18.08 -17.41
N LEU A 19 25.01 18.05 -16.83
CA LEU A 19 23.88 18.73 -17.44
C LEU A 19 24.26 20.21 -17.60
N PRO A 20 24.13 20.79 -18.81
CA PRO A 20 24.45 22.19 -19.01
C PRO A 20 23.55 23.07 -18.14
N SER A 21 24.15 23.78 -17.19
CA SER A 21 23.48 24.77 -16.37
C SER A 21 23.54 26.13 -17.08
N VAL A 22 22.38 26.67 -17.44
CA VAL A 22 22.27 28.07 -17.92
C VAL A 22 22.17 29.00 -16.71
N PRO A 23 23.09 29.98 -16.56
CA PRO A 23 22.99 30.95 -15.47
C PRO A 23 21.78 31.87 -15.69
N SER A 24 20.85 31.92 -14.74
CA SER A 24 19.79 32.93 -14.69
C SER A 24 20.29 34.18 -13.95
N LEU A 25 19.85 35.38 -14.37
CA LEU A 25 20.26 36.69 -13.83
C LEU A 25 19.88 36.93 -12.35
N SER A 26 19.28 35.94 -11.66
CA SER A 26 18.97 35.99 -10.22
C SER A 26 19.76 34.99 -9.35
N GLY A 27 20.72 34.25 -9.93
CA GLY A 27 21.62 33.37 -9.16
C GLY A 27 21.09 31.96 -8.85
N GLU A 28 19.89 31.59 -9.30
CA GLU A 28 19.35 30.23 -9.18
C GLU A 28 19.51 29.45 -10.49
N ILE A 29 20.00 28.21 -10.40
CA ILE A 29 20.26 27.32 -11.54
C ILE A 29 19.03 26.42 -11.76
N LEU A 30 18.41 26.51 -12.93
CA LEU A 30 17.29 25.65 -13.34
C LEU A 30 17.78 24.56 -14.29
N PHE A 31 17.50 23.29 -13.97
CA PHE A 31 17.86 22.13 -14.79
C PHE A 31 16.63 21.57 -15.51
N THR A 32 16.68 21.44 -16.84
CA THR A 32 15.64 20.77 -17.64
C THR A 32 16.15 19.41 -18.16
N PRO A 33 15.34 18.33 -18.16
CA PRO A 33 15.84 16.99 -18.46
C PRO A 33 15.78 16.66 -19.96
N SER A 34 16.82 15.99 -20.47
CA SER A 34 16.73 15.15 -21.66
C SER A 34 17.54 13.86 -21.45
N GLU A 35 16.79 12.75 -21.52
CA GLU A 35 17.07 11.30 -21.62
C GLU A 35 18.49 10.72 -21.36
N ALA A 36 18.54 9.75 -20.41
CA ALA A 36 19.21 8.42 -20.44
C ALA A 36 19.98 8.01 -19.14
N ASN A 37 19.42 7.00 -18.43
CA ASN A 37 19.97 5.92 -17.58
C ASN A 37 21.35 6.02 -16.85
N GLY A 38 21.37 5.76 -15.52
CA GLY A 38 22.48 5.10 -14.78
C GLY A 38 22.79 5.55 -13.32
N ASP A 39 22.72 4.61 -12.37
CA ASP A 39 22.91 4.60 -10.88
C ASP A 39 24.00 5.48 -10.21
N VAL A 40 23.77 6.26 -9.13
CA VAL A 40 23.57 5.98 -7.66
C VAL A 40 24.84 5.56 -6.88
N LYS A 41 25.36 6.45 -6.00
CA LYS A 41 25.36 6.32 -4.51
C LYS A 41 26.16 7.44 -3.79
N GLY A 42 25.53 8.05 -2.78
CA GLY A 42 26.20 8.57 -1.58
C GLY A 42 26.23 10.08 -1.39
N ASN A 43 25.18 10.64 -0.76
CA ASN A 43 25.25 11.21 0.59
C ASN A 43 23.96 11.97 0.93
N ASP A 44 23.47 11.65 2.14
CA ASP A 44 22.48 12.34 2.97
C ASP A 44 21.73 13.50 2.34
N VAL A 45 20.56 13.18 1.81
CA VAL A 45 19.45 14.11 1.78
C VAL A 45 18.51 13.63 2.88
N GLU A 46 18.54 14.31 4.02
CA GLU A 46 17.41 14.36 4.94
C GLU A 46 16.16 14.62 4.10
N MET A 47 15.38 13.57 3.85
CA MET A 47 14.05 13.67 3.28
C MET A 47 13.17 14.29 4.35
N ASN A 48 13.30 15.61 4.48
CA ASN A 48 12.37 16.44 5.18
C ASN A 48 11.00 16.23 4.51
N ASP A 49 10.08 15.70 5.30
CA ASP A 49 8.63 15.76 5.16
C ASP A 49 8.15 16.00 3.73
N ARG A 50 7.98 14.90 2.98
CA ARG A 50 6.88 14.85 2.01
C ARG A 50 5.57 14.73 2.77
N LYS A 51 5.27 15.73 3.60
CA LYS A 51 3.91 16.09 3.92
C LYS A 51 3.31 16.59 2.62
N LEU A 52 2.90 15.63 1.80
CA LEU A 52 1.95 15.87 0.74
C LEU A 52 0.70 16.36 1.44
N ASP A 53 0.53 17.68 1.52
CA ASP A 53 -0.78 18.34 1.66
C ASP A 53 -1.59 18.05 0.36
N MET A 54 -1.74 16.76 0.04
CA MET A 54 -2.45 16.24 -1.10
C MET A 54 -3.88 16.05 -0.64
N ALA A 55 -4.80 16.65 -1.37
CA ALA A 55 -6.23 16.42 -1.16
C ALA A 55 -6.47 14.90 -1.07
N PRO A 56 -7.31 14.44 -0.12
CA PRO A 56 -7.54 13.01 0.09
C PRO A 56 -7.96 12.37 -1.23
N SER A 57 -7.42 11.20 -1.55
CA SER A 57 -7.76 10.51 -2.80
C SER A 57 -9.29 10.28 -2.86
N PRO A 58 -9.89 10.24 -4.07
CA PRO A 58 -11.32 9.95 -4.19
C PRO A 58 -11.73 8.66 -3.47
N PHE A 59 -10.82 7.68 -3.40
CA PHE A 59 -10.98 6.46 -2.61
C PHE A 59 -11.23 6.76 -1.13
N LEU A 60 -10.36 7.53 -0.48
CA LEU A 60 -10.50 7.87 0.95
C LEU A 60 -11.70 8.78 1.22
N GLN A 61 -11.97 9.74 0.33
CA GLN A 61 -13.14 10.61 0.46
C GLN A 61 -14.45 9.82 0.42
N LEU A 62 -14.58 8.89 -0.52
CA LEU A 62 -15.75 8.03 -0.63
C LEU A 62 -15.86 7.05 0.55
N LEU A 63 -14.74 6.51 1.02
CA LEU A 63 -14.72 5.63 2.18
C LEU A 63 -15.20 6.36 3.45
N GLN A 64 -14.64 7.55 3.72
CA GLN A 64 -14.98 8.36 4.89
C GLN A 64 -16.45 8.79 4.88
N SER A 65 -16.94 9.31 3.75
CA SER A 65 -18.34 9.73 3.61
C SER A 65 -19.34 8.57 3.71
N SER A 66 -18.95 7.37 3.25
CA SER A 66 -19.79 6.17 3.34
C SER A 66 -19.94 5.66 4.78
N THR A 67 -18.94 5.90 5.64
CA THR A 67 -18.97 5.44 7.04
C THR A 67 -19.98 6.19 7.89
N GLU A 68 -20.17 7.49 7.68
CA GLU A 68 -21.13 8.30 8.46
C GLU A 68 -22.55 7.77 8.35
N ILE A 69 -22.93 7.29 7.16
CA ILE A 69 -24.27 6.83 6.81
C ILE A 69 -24.36 5.29 6.87
N LYS A 70 -23.24 4.59 7.10
CA LYS A 70 -23.08 3.12 6.98
C LYS A 70 -23.64 2.57 5.65
N ASN A 71 -23.55 3.37 4.59
CA ASN A 71 -23.95 2.98 3.25
C ASN A 71 -22.73 3.05 2.35
N PHE A 72 -22.23 1.88 1.97
CA PHE A 72 -21.02 1.75 1.18
C PHE A 72 -21.28 1.47 -0.30
N SER A 73 -22.54 1.59 -0.78
CA SER A 73 -22.87 1.31 -2.18
C SER A 73 -22.02 2.13 -3.15
N ALA A 74 -21.93 3.45 -2.92
CA ALA A 74 -21.16 4.36 -3.77
C ALA A 74 -19.66 4.03 -3.76
N PHE A 75 -19.11 3.69 -2.59
CA PHE A 75 -17.72 3.26 -2.47
C PHE A 75 -17.47 1.91 -3.17
N THR A 76 -18.36 0.94 -2.98
CA THR A 76 -18.30 -0.38 -3.64
C THR A 76 -18.35 -0.24 -5.15
N ASP A 77 -19.21 0.62 -5.69
CA ASP A 77 -19.30 0.87 -7.13
C ASP A 77 -18.04 1.56 -7.67
N TYR A 78 -17.49 2.51 -6.91
CA TYR A 78 -16.20 3.13 -7.25
C TYR A 78 -15.07 2.11 -7.34
N ILE A 79 -14.87 1.28 -6.31
CA ILE A 79 -13.75 0.33 -6.30
C ILE A 79 -13.90 -0.79 -7.34
N LYS A 80 -15.13 -1.13 -7.75
CA LYS A 80 -15.39 -2.03 -8.88
C LYS A 80 -15.07 -1.40 -10.23
N GLY A 81 -15.18 -0.07 -10.33
CA GLY A 81 -14.82 0.69 -11.53
C GLY A 81 -13.30 0.86 -11.70
N LEU A 82 -12.51 0.61 -10.66
CA LEU A 82 -11.06 0.67 -10.73
C LEU A 82 -10.48 -0.53 -11.51
N SER A 83 -9.37 -0.29 -12.20
CA SER A 83 -8.55 -1.39 -12.71
C SER A 83 -7.89 -2.12 -11.53
N PRO A 84 -7.54 -3.43 -11.68
CA PRO A 84 -6.88 -4.17 -10.61
C PRO A 84 -5.61 -3.49 -10.09
N SER A 85 -4.82 -2.87 -10.98
CA SER A 85 -3.61 -2.14 -10.61
C SER A 85 -3.90 -0.84 -9.87
N ALA A 86 -4.97 -0.12 -10.23
CA ALA A 86 -5.36 1.10 -9.53
C ALA A 86 -5.84 0.79 -8.10
N LEU A 87 -6.63 -0.27 -7.93
CA LEU A 87 -7.07 -0.72 -6.61
C LEU A 87 -5.89 -1.19 -5.74
N ASP A 88 -4.95 -1.96 -6.30
CA ASP A 88 -3.73 -2.37 -5.59
C ASP A 88 -2.92 -1.14 -5.13
N MET A 89 -2.79 -0.12 -5.99
CA MET A 89 -2.09 1.11 -5.62
C MET A 89 -2.79 1.86 -4.48
N GLU A 90 -4.11 2.08 -4.57
CA GLU A 90 -4.88 2.75 -3.51
C GLU A 90 -4.70 2.05 -2.15
N LEU A 91 -4.78 0.71 -2.12
CA LEU A 91 -4.55 -0.05 -0.88
C LEU A 91 -3.10 0.07 -0.40
N ARG A 92 -2.10 -0.03 -1.29
CA ARG A 92 -0.69 0.09 -0.91
C ARG A 92 -0.32 1.47 -0.36
N MET A 93 -0.99 2.53 -0.83
CA MET A 93 -0.77 3.89 -0.36
C MET A 93 -1.21 4.10 1.10
N LEU A 94 -2.00 3.18 1.68
CA LEU A 94 -2.40 3.20 3.08
C LEU A 94 -1.43 2.42 4.00
N GLN A 95 -0.33 1.90 3.45
CA GLN A 95 0.65 1.17 4.26
C GLN A 95 1.40 2.12 5.19
N ILE A 96 1.48 1.72 6.45
CA ILE A 96 2.30 2.37 7.46
C ILE A 96 3.73 1.85 7.30
N ILE A 97 4.57 2.63 6.62
CA ILE A 97 6.00 2.37 6.43
C ILE A 97 6.72 3.05 7.60
N ASP A 98 7.53 2.31 8.35
CA ASP A 98 8.41 2.82 9.41
C ASP A 98 7.73 3.41 10.64
N ASP A 99 7.16 2.55 11.48
CA ASP A 99 6.97 2.91 12.89
C ASP A 99 7.53 1.81 13.80
N GLU A 100 8.73 2.03 14.31
CA GLU A 100 9.31 1.19 15.36
C GLU A 100 8.57 1.39 16.69
N ASN A 101 7.85 2.51 16.87
CA ASN A 101 7.11 2.85 18.08
C ASN A 101 5.61 2.67 17.88
N LEU A 102 5.16 1.42 18.03
CA LEU A 102 3.75 0.99 17.91
C LEU A 102 2.76 1.74 18.82
N GLU A 103 3.24 2.45 19.83
CA GLU A 103 2.44 3.15 20.83
C GLU A 103 1.90 4.51 20.36
N ASP A 104 2.48 5.12 19.30
CA ASP A 104 2.10 6.46 18.80
C ASP A 104 1.37 6.42 17.44
N LEU A 105 0.88 5.23 17.06
CA LEU A 105 0.10 5.02 15.84
C LEU A 105 -1.39 5.37 16.00
N ASP A 106 -1.83 5.61 17.23
CA ASP A 106 -3.21 5.94 17.53
C ASP A 106 -3.55 7.36 17.03
N GLY A 107 -4.40 7.45 16.00
CA GLY A 107 -4.79 8.72 15.39
C GLY A 107 -4.07 9.09 14.09
N LYS A 108 -3.13 8.26 13.60
CA LYS A 108 -2.58 8.46 12.25
C LYS A 108 -3.67 8.25 11.17
N PRO A 109 -3.70 9.08 10.11
CA PRO A 109 -4.74 9.00 9.09
C PRO A 109 -4.76 7.64 8.37
N GLU A 110 -3.61 7.00 8.20
CA GLU A 110 -3.47 5.66 7.61
C GLU A 110 -4.10 4.60 8.51
N MET A 111 -3.87 4.68 9.84
CA MET A 111 -4.45 3.78 10.83
C MET A 111 -5.98 3.87 10.81
N ILE A 112 -6.52 5.10 10.80
CA ILE A 112 -7.95 5.36 10.68
C ILE A 112 -8.48 4.76 9.37
N SER A 113 -7.76 4.93 8.26
CA SER A 113 -8.17 4.40 6.95
C SER A 113 -8.24 2.86 6.94
N ILE A 114 -7.28 2.18 7.58
CA ILE A 114 -7.28 0.72 7.76
C ILE A 114 -8.48 0.28 8.61
N GLU A 115 -8.80 1.02 9.69
CA GLU A 115 -9.99 0.75 10.51
C GLU A 115 -11.29 0.88 9.71
N LEU A 116 -11.42 1.94 8.92
CA LEU A 116 -12.59 2.19 8.07
C LEU A 116 -12.77 1.10 7.02
N LEU A 117 -11.67 0.61 6.41
CA LEU A 117 -11.72 -0.51 5.47
C LEU A 117 -12.18 -1.80 6.14
N LEU A 118 -11.73 -2.10 7.36
CA LEU A 118 -12.22 -3.26 8.11
C LEU A 118 -13.72 -3.16 8.40
N ASP A 119 -14.22 -1.98 8.79
CA ASP A 119 -15.65 -1.76 9.01
C ASP A 119 -16.46 -1.92 7.72
N TYR A 120 -15.95 -1.39 6.61
CA TYR A 120 -16.52 -1.59 5.28
C TYR A 120 -16.67 -3.08 4.94
N PHE A 121 -15.61 -3.87 5.10
CA PHE A 121 -15.66 -5.32 4.84
C PHE A 121 -16.64 -6.05 5.73
N VAL A 122 -16.68 -5.70 7.03
CA VAL A 122 -17.67 -6.25 7.96
C VAL A 122 -19.09 -5.96 7.47
N CYS A 123 -19.37 -4.74 7.02
CA CYS A 123 -20.67 -4.37 6.49
C CYS A 123 -21.02 -5.14 5.21
N GLU A 124 -20.17 -5.11 4.18
CA GLU A 124 -20.46 -5.75 2.88
C GLU A 124 -20.68 -7.27 2.99
N ILE A 125 -19.85 -7.96 3.79
CA ILE A 125 -20.02 -9.39 4.03
C ILE A 125 -21.34 -9.66 4.78
N SER A 126 -21.74 -8.79 5.71
CA SER A 126 -23.02 -8.93 6.42
C SER A 126 -24.22 -8.81 5.48
N TYR A 127 -24.15 -7.92 4.49
CA TYR A 127 -25.20 -7.74 3.48
C TYR A 127 -25.19 -8.81 2.37
N LYS A 128 -24.19 -9.70 2.35
CA LYS A 128 -24.05 -10.83 1.41
C LYS A 128 -24.03 -10.42 -0.06
N ASN A 129 -23.62 -9.18 -0.36
CA ASN A 129 -23.53 -8.68 -1.73
C ASN A 129 -22.09 -8.81 -2.24
N ASN A 130 -21.93 -9.01 -3.56
CA ASN A 130 -20.63 -8.95 -4.25
C ASN A 130 -19.54 -9.85 -3.64
N PHE A 131 -19.93 -10.97 -3.04
CA PHE A 131 -19.09 -11.72 -2.11
C PHE A 131 -17.74 -12.13 -2.70
N GLU A 132 -17.71 -12.63 -3.93
CA GLU A 132 -16.46 -13.02 -4.61
C GLU A 132 -15.48 -11.85 -4.76
N PHE A 133 -16.00 -10.71 -5.23
CA PHE A 133 -15.22 -9.48 -5.38
C PHE A 133 -14.71 -8.99 -4.03
N ILE A 134 -15.60 -8.85 -3.04
CA ILE A 134 -15.23 -8.38 -1.70
C ILE A 134 -14.20 -9.32 -1.05
N GLN A 135 -14.34 -10.64 -1.21
CA GLN A 135 -13.36 -11.61 -0.74
C GLN A 135 -11.99 -11.45 -1.41
N ALA A 136 -11.95 -11.20 -2.72
CA ALA A 136 -10.70 -10.92 -3.42
C ALA A 136 -10.02 -9.64 -2.90
N VAL A 137 -10.80 -8.58 -2.66
CA VAL A 137 -10.30 -7.32 -2.07
C VAL A 137 -9.80 -7.54 -0.64
N ILE A 138 -10.52 -8.29 0.19
CA ILE A 138 -10.09 -8.63 1.55
C ILE A 138 -8.76 -9.38 1.54
N ARG A 139 -8.59 -10.35 0.63
CA ARG A 139 -7.32 -11.09 0.50
C ARG A 139 -6.16 -10.16 0.13
N LEU A 140 -6.38 -9.24 -0.81
CA LEU A 140 -5.37 -8.26 -1.20
C LEU A 140 -5.04 -7.32 -0.04
N PHE A 141 -6.05 -6.77 0.62
CA PHE A 141 -5.90 -5.90 1.78
C PHE A 141 -5.12 -6.57 2.91
N LEU A 142 -5.46 -7.81 3.28
CA LEU A 142 -4.74 -8.52 4.34
C LEU A 142 -3.31 -8.87 3.93
N LYS A 143 -3.05 -9.14 2.64
CA LYS A 143 -1.68 -9.34 2.16
C LYS A 143 -0.81 -8.08 2.32
N ILE A 144 -1.42 -6.90 2.20
CA ILE A 144 -0.73 -5.61 2.29
C ILE A 144 -0.60 -5.15 3.76
N HIS A 145 -1.69 -5.21 4.53
CA HIS A 145 -1.78 -4.62 5.87
C HIS A 145 -1.79 -5.66 7.01
N GLY A 146 -1.65 -6.95 6.70
CA GLY A 146 -1.80 -8.03 7.68
C GLY A 146 -0.84 -7.92 8.85
N GLU A 147 0.41 -7.53 8.59
CA GLU A 147 1.42 -7.33 9.64
C GLU A 147 1.07 -6.14 10.55
N THR A 148 0.54 -5.05 10.00
CA THR A 148 0.01 -3.92 10.78
C THR A 148 -1.17 -4.35 11.64
N ILE A 149 -2.15 -5.04 11.05
CA ILE A 149 -3.32 -5.55 11.77
C ILE A 149 -2.90 -6.49 12.91
N ARG A 150 -1.91 -7.35 12.68
CA ARG A 150 -1.38 -8.28 13.67
C ARG A 150 -0.67 -7.57 14.83
N ARG A 151 -0.03 -6.43 14.60
CA ARG A 151 0.68 -5.68 15.65
C ARG A 151 -0.25 -4.80 16.51
N HIS A 152 -1.45 -4.46 16.01
CA HIS A 152 -2.36 -3.53 16.71
C HIS A 152 -3.62 -4.20 17.29
N PRO A 153 -3.78 -4.24 18.63
CA PRO A 153 -4.93 -4.88 19.28
C PRO A 153 -6.31 -4.36 18.82
N LYS A 154 -6.45 -3.06 18.55
CA LYS A 154 -7.70 -2.46 18.04
C LYS A 154 -8.11 -3.04 16.69
N LEU A 155 -7.14 -3.15 15.77
CA LEU A 155 -7.36 -3.75 14.45
C LEU A 155 -7.65 -5.25 14.54
N GLN A 156 -6.95 -5.97 15.44
CA GLN A 156 -7.21 -7.39 15.67
C GLN A 156 -8.67 -7.65 16.06
N GLY A 157 -9.26 -6.80 16.92
CA GLY A 157 -10.66 -6.96 17.33
C GLY A 157 -11.63 -6.89 16.14
N LYS A 158 -11.44 -5.91 15.24
CA LYS A 158 -12.24 -5.77 14.02
C LYS A 158 -11.99 -6.92 13.03
N ALA A 159 -10.74 -7.34 12.86
CA ALA A 159 -10.38 -8.47 12.01
C ALA A 159 -10.98 -9.80 12.53
N LYS A 160 -11.06 -10.01 13.85
CA LYS A 160 -11.73 -11.17 14.45
C LYS A 160 -13.21 -11.19 14.13
N LYS A 161 -13.88 -10.05 14.29
CA LYS A 161 -15.28 -9.90 13.93
C LYS A 161 -15.54 -10.19 12.44
N LEU A 162 -14.67 -9.69 11.56
CA LEU A 162 -14.75 -10.00 10.12
C LEU A 162 -14.65 -11.52 9.88
N LEU A 163 -13.70 -12.19 10.55
CA LEU A 163 -13.49 -13.63 10.44
C LEU A 163 -14.68 -14.45 10.97
N GLU A 164 -15.27 -14.05 12.09
CA GLU A 164 -16.46 -14.70 12.67
C GLU A 164 -17.63 -14.68 11.69
N ILE A 165 -17.93 -13.50 11.10
CA ILE A 165 -19.01 -13.35 10.12
C ILE A 165 -18.73 -14.18 8.86
N GLN A 166 -17.49 -14.21 8.39
CA GLN A 166 -17.08 -15.05 7.26
C GLN A 166 -17.26 -16.54 7.57
N SER A 167 -16.91 -16.97 8.79
CA SER A 167 -17.05 -18.36 9.25
C SER A 167 -18.50 -18.80 9.28
N ASP A 168 -19.38 -17.95 9.81
CA ASP A 168 -20.81 -18.22 9.86
C ASP A 168 -21.40 -18.30 8.46
N PHE A 169 -20.97 -17.43 7.55
CA PHE A 169 -21.38 -17.47 6.16
C PHE A 169 -20.92 -18.76 5.44
N CYS A 170 -19.67 -19.18 5.62
CA CYS A 170 -19.15 -20.42 5.04
C CYS A 170 -19.89 -21.65 5.57
N LYS A 171 -20.16 -21.72 6.88
CA LYS A 171 -20.91 -22.82 7.50
C LYS A 171 -22.35 -22.92 6.98
N LEU A 172 -23.00 -21.78 6.76
CA LEU A 172 -24.40 -21.74 6.35
C LEU A 172 -24.61 -22.07 4.87
N ASN A 173 -23.64 -21.78 3.99
CA ASN A 173 -23.87 -21.85 2.54
C ASN A 173 -23.14 -23.00 1.82
N GLN A 174 -22.36 -23.85 2.49
CA GLN A 174 -21.61 -24.97 1.87
C GLN A 174 -20.81 -24.56 0.61
N ILE A 175 -20.32 -23.32 0.54
CA ILE A 175 -19.70 -22.79 -0.70
C ILE A 175 -18.24 -23.27 -0.80
N GLN A 176 -17.87 -23.67 -2.03
CA GLN A 176 -16.66 -24.34 -2.52
C GLN A 176 -15.31 -24.08 -1.82
N SER A 177 -14.41 -25.06 -1.98
CA SER A 177 -13.01 -25.08 -1.49
C SER A 177 -12.18 -23.83 -1.76
N SER A 178 -12.53 -23.01 -2.76
CA SER A 178 -11.86 -21.73 -3.05
C SER A 178 -12.01 -20.71 -1.92
N LEU A 179 -13.13 -20.73 -1.20
CA LEU A 179 -13.36 -19.87 -0.04
C LEU A 179 -12.72 -20.43 1.23
N GLN A 180 -12.68 -21.75 1.38
CA GLN A 180 -11.94 -22.43 2.45
C GLN A 180 -10.44 -22.09 2.37
N ASN A 181 -9.85 -22.18 1.18
CA ASN A 181 -8.45 -21.76 0.94
C ASN A 181 -8.24 -20.28 1.24
N GLY A 182 -9.25 -19.46 0.93
CA GLY A 182 -9.30 -18.06 1.28
C GLY A 182 -9.23 -17.80 2.79
N TYR A 183 -10.04 -18.52 3.55
CA TYR A 183 -10.11 -18.46 5.00
C TYR A 183 -8.79 -18.89 5.65
N GLU A 184 -8.21 -20.01 5.22
CA GLU A 184 -6.90 -20.48 5.69
C GLU A 184 -5.78 -19.46 5.38
N PHE A 185 -5.84 -18.80 4.23
CA PHE A 185 -4.90 -17.73 3.90
C PHE A 185 -5.01 -16.55 4.87
N GLN A 186 -6.23 -16.12 5.22
CA GLN A 186 -6.44 -15.03 6.18
C GLN A 186 -5.93 -15.39 7.58
N LEU A 187 -6.20 -16.61 8.03
CA LEU A 187 -5.69 -17.14 9.29
C LEU A 187 -4.16 -17.18 9.33
N SER A 188 -3.53 -17.63 8.25
CA SER A 188 -2.07 -17.67 8.12
C SER A 188 -1.46 -16.27 8.20
N ILE A 189 -2.02 -15.31 7.46
CA ILE A 189 -1.56 -13.90 7.46
C ILE A 189 -1.71 -13.26 8.85
N LEU A 190 -2.80 -13.55 9.56
CA LEU A 190 -3.06 -13.00 10.90
C LEU A 190 -2.35 -13.78 12.02
N GLY A 191 -1.67 -14.89 11.69
CA GLY A 191 -1.00 -15.75 12.67
C GLY A 191 -1.95 -16.49 13.61
N TRP A 192 -3.21 -16.67 13.21
CA TRP A 192 -4.22 -17.39 13.97
C TRP A 192 -4.29 -18.82 13.47
N ASN A 193 -3.46 -19.71 14.01
CA ASN A 193 -3.60 -21.13 13.70
C ASN A 193 -4.93 -21.64 14.26
N CYS A 194 -5.77 -22.23 13.40
CA CYS A 194 -6.87 -23.09 13.83
C CYS A 194 -6.27 -24.24 14.66
N ARG A 195 -6.48 -24.20 15.98
CA ARG A 195 -6.34 -25.39 16.84
C ARG A 195 -7.67 -26.12 16.91
#